data_AF-A0A533WRG3-F1
#
_entry.id   AF-A0A533WRG3-F1
#
_cell.length_a   1.000
_cell.length_b   1.000
_cell.length_c   1.000
_cell.angle_alpha   90.00
_cell.angle_beta   90.00
_cell.angle_gamma   90.00
#
_symmetry.space_group_name_H-M   'P 1'
#
loop_
_entity.id
_entity.type
_entity.pdbx_description
1 polymer ?
#
loop_
_entity_poly.entity_id
_entity_poly.type
_entity_poly.pdbx_seq_one_letter_code
_entity_poly.pdbx_strand_id
1 'polypeptide(L)'
;MEPLQFVSSLDAKKHILLLRNDPVFGKIIEFRFLENGLIKGESGLYLTHDEPQQVIEEMIKLDIDMRMYLKNKSLTILKLPKFDEDPDGILLGIEKFIQKTLSELKPPYRIVGRI
;
A
#
# COMPACT_ATOMS: atom_id res chain seq x y z
N MET A 1 12.58 11.76 16.59
CA MET A 1 12.88 10.82 15.49
C MET A 1 12.06 11.27 14.30
N GLU A 2 12.72 11.59 13.18
CA GLU A 2 12.02 12.03 11.96
C GLU A 2 11.10 10.91 11.44
N PRO A 3 9.90 11.21 10.90
CA PRO A 3 8.94 10.18 10.47
C PRO A 3 9.54 9.14 9.52
N LEU A 4 10.40 9.58 8.59
CA LEU A 4 11.07 8.68 7.64
C LEU A 4 12.06 7.75 8.34
N GLN A 5 12.84 8.26 9.31
CA GLN A 5 13.75 7.43 10.11
C GLN A 5 12.99 6.40 10.94
N PHE A 6 11.85 6.80 11.51
CA PHE A 6 10.98 5.88 12.25
C PHE A 6 10.55 4.72 11.36
N VAL A 7 9.99 5.00 10.17
CA VAL A 7 9.54 3.96 9.24
C VAL A 7 10.68 3.07 8.74
N SER A 8 11.86 3.64 8.49
CA SER A 8 13.06 2.90 8.10
C SER A 8 13.60 1.97 9.19
N SER A 9 13.39 2.29 10.46
CA SER A 9 13.84 1.49 11.60
C SER A 9 12.92 0.31 11.97
N LEU A 10 11.82 0.09 11.22
CA LEU A 10 10.83 -0.93 11.57
C LEU A 10 11.30 -2.34 11.22
N ASP A 11 11.73 -3.05 12.25
CA ASP A 11 12.16 -4.46 12.17
C ASP A 11 11.08 -5.47 12.55
N ALA A 12 10.08 -5.04 13.32
CA ALA A 12 8.91 -5.84 13.63
C ALA A 12 7.67 -5.31 12.88
N LYS A 13 6.73 -6.22 12.57
CA LYS A 13 5.43 -5.85 11.99
C LYS A 13 4.65 -4.98 12.97
N LYS A 14 4.26 -3.79 12.55
CA LYS A 14 3.46 -2.84 13.33
C LYS A 14 2.34 -2.25 12.47
N HIS A 15 1.21 -1.94 13.09
CA HIS A 15 0.22 -1.05 12.50
C HIS A 15 0.65 0.40 12.71
N ILE A 16 0.54 1.22 11.66
CA ILE A 16 0.95 2.63 11.67
C ILE A 16 -0.22 3.47 11.19
N LEU A 17 -0.53 4.52 11.95
CA LEU A 17 -1.40 5.60 11.50
C LEU A 17 -0.55 6.77 11.04
N LEU A 18 -0.68 7.19 9.78
CA LEU A 18 0.00 8.36 9.23
C LEU A 18 -1.00 9.51 9.09
N LEU A 19 -0.80 10.56 9.87
CA LEU A 19 -1.51 11.83 9.72
C LEU A 19 -0.57 12.81 8.99
N ARG A 20 -1.01 13.36 7.87
CA ARG A 20 -0.19 14.24 7.01
C ARG A 20 -0.93 15.50 6.61
N ASN A 21 -0.21 16.60 6.59
CA ASN A 21 -0.60 17.86 5.97
C ASN A 21 0.00 17.99 4.55
N ASP A 22 1.23 17.51 4.36
CA ASP A 22 1.90 17.43 3.06
C ASP A 22 1.59 16.09 2.38
N PRO A 23 0.82 16.08 1.27
CA PRO A 23 0.48 14.86 0.56
C PRO A 23 1.71 14.18 -0.07
N VAL A 24 2.70 14.95 -0.54
CA VAL A 24 3.92 14.43 -1.18
C VAL A 24 4.78 13.73 -0.15
N PHE A 25 5.08 14.40 0.96
CA PHE A 25 5.87 13.78 2.04
C PHE A 25 5.19 12.52 2.58
N GLY A 26 3.86 12.54 2.69
CA GLY A 26 3.13 11.35 3.08
C GLY A 26 3.27 10.17 2.11
N LYS A 27 3.27 10.42 0.80
CA LYS A 27 3.51 9.36 -0.21
C LYS A 27 4.91 8.77 -0.07
N ILE A 28 5.91 9.58 0.23
CA ILE A 28 7.29 9.10 0.51
C ILE A 28 7.29 8.14 1.70
N ILE A 29 6.56 8.46 2.78
CA ILE A 29 6.44 7.60 3.96
C ILE A 29 5.72 6.28 3.62
N GLU A 30 4.61 6.36 2.91
CA GLU A 30 3.85 5.19 2.43
C GLU A 30 4.71 4.27 1.57
N PHE A 31 5.44 4.82 0.60
CA PHE A 31 6.31 4.07 -0.31
C PHE A 31 7.51 3.48 0.40
N ARG A 32 8.15 4.22 1.31
CA ARG A 32 9.25 3.70 2.14
C ARG A 32 8.79 2.54 3.01
N PHE A 33 7.59 2.62 3.58
CA PHE A 33 7.04 1.52 4.38
C PHE A 33 6.92 0.23 3.57
N LEU A 34 6.44 0.31 2.32
CA LEU A 34 6.36 -0.85 1.43
C LEU A 34 7.75 -1.36 1.03
N GLU A 35 8.62 -0.47 0.56
CA GLU A 35 9.96 -0.80 0.08
C GLU A 35 10.77 -1.55 1.15
N ASN A 36 10.69 -1.13 2.41
CA ASN A 36 11.35 -1.79 3.53
C ASN A 36 10.93 -3.27 3.70
N GLY A 37 9.67 -3.60 3.38
CA GLY A 37 9.19 -4.99 3.37
C GLY A 37 9.66 -5.74 2.12
N LEU A 38 9.54 -5.11 0.96
CA LEU A 38 9.92 -5.69 -0.33
C LEU A 38 11.41 -6.06 -0.39
N ILE A 39 12.31 -5.22 0.15
CA ILE A 39 13.75 -5.52 0.27
C ILE A 39 14.00 -6.74 1.17
N LYS A 40 13.15 -6.96 2.19
CA LYS A 40 13.21 -8.11 3.10
C LYS A 40 12.50 -9.36 2.53
N GLY A 41 11.98 -9.31 1.30
CA GLY A 41 11.26 -10.40 0.65
C GLY A 41 9.80 -10.55 1.08
N GLU A 42 9.24 -9.56 1.78
CA GLU A 42 7.81 -9.50 2.10
C GLU A 42 6.98 -9.10 0.85
N SER A 43 5.69 -9.41 0.85
CA SER A 43 4.76 -8.92 -0.17
C SER A 43 4.23 -7.52 0.20
N GLY A 44 3.96 -6.68 -0.79
CA GLY A 44 3.41 -5.34 -0.64
C GLY A 44 2.03 -5.23 -1.28
N LEU A 45 1.12 -4.53 -0.62
CA LEU A 45 -0.17 -4.13 -1.17
C LEU A 45 -0.36 -2.62 -0.97
N TYR A 46 -0.64 -1.90 -2.05
CA TYR A 46 -1.01 -0.49 -2.01
C TYR A 46 -2.46 -0.34 -2.48
N LEU A 47 -3.33 0.06 -1.57
CA LEU A 47 -4.74 0.38 -1.84
C LEU A 47 -4.88 1.87 -2.12
N THR A 48 -5.56 2.22 -3.21
CA THR A 48 -5.68 3.61 -3.69
C THR A 48 -7.08 3.93 -4.21
N HIS A 49 -7.46 5.21 -4.21
CA HIS A 49 -8.62 5.68 -4.99
C HIS A 49 -8.23 6.12 -6.40
N ASP A 50 -6.94 6.36 -6.64
CA ASP A 50 -6.38 6.75 -7.94
C ASP A 50 -6.25 5.53 -8.86
N GLU A 51 -5.99 5.77 -10.15
CA GLU A 51 -5.65 4.67 -11.05
C GLU A 51 -4.28 4.07 -10.66
N PRO A 52 -4.09 2.73 -10.67
CA PRO A 52 -2.81 2.11 -10.30
C PRO A 52 -1.61 2.67 -11.08
N GLN A 53 -1.81 3.00 -12.36
CA GLN A 53 -0.78 3.59 -13.20
C GLN A 53 -0.30 4.95 -12.69
N GLN A 54 -1.19 5.77 -12.12
CA GLN A 54 -0.83 7.08 -11.55
C GLN A 54 0.07 6.90 -10.33
N VAL A 55 -0.22 5.90 -9.47
CA VAL A 55 0.62 5.57 -8.32
C VAL A 55 2.03 5.14 -8.79
N ILE A 56 2.13 4.36 -9.86
CA ILE A 56 3.42 3.95 -10.44
C ILE A 56 4.21 5.15 -10.94
N GLU A 57 3.56 6.09 -11.63
CA GLU A 57 4.20 7.31 -12.10
C GLU A 57 4.69 8.19 -10.94
N GLU A 58 3.95 8.26 -9.85
CA GLU A 58 4.35 8.98 -8.64
C GLU A 58 5.55 8.35 -7.94
N MET A 59 5.58 7.01 -7.85
CA MET A 59 6.74 6.28 -7.34
C MET A 59 8.02 6.66 -8.11
N ILE A 60 7.93 6.68 -9.45
CA ILE A 60 9.05 7.07 -10.33
C ILE A 60 9.42 8.55 -10.12
N LYS A 61 8.44 9.45 -10.06
CA LYS A 61 8.67 10.89 -9.83
C LYS A 61 9.35 11.19 -8.50
N LEU A 62 9.13 10.35 -7.49
CA LEU A 62 9.74 10.46 -6.16
C LEU A 62 11.06 9.70 -6.01
N ASP A 63 11.61 9.18 -7.12
CA ASP A 63 12.85 8.39 -7.15
C ASP A 63 12.79 7.11 -6.28
N ILE A 64 11.60 6.49 -6.23
CA ILE A 64 11.36 5.21 -5.53
C ILE A 64 10.93 4.17 -6.58
N ASP A 65 11.90 3.56 -7.26
CA ASP A 65 11.62 2.60 -8.34
C ASP A 65 11.28 1.20 -7.82
N MET A 66 9.98 0.89 -7.74
CA MET A 66 9.48 -0.43 -7.36
C MET A 66 9.03 -1.29 -8.55
N ARG A 67 9.38 -0.94 -9.80
CA ARG A 67 8.90 -1.64 -11.01
C ARG A 67 9.28 -3.13 -11.03
N MET A 68 10.43 -3.50 -10.47
CA MET A 68 10.83 -4.91 -10.36
C MET A 68 9.87 -5.72 -9.47
N TYR A 69 9.36 -5.11 -8.40
CA TYR A 69 8.43 -5.75 -7.46
C TYR A 69 7.03 -5.88 -8.04
N LEU A 70 6.62 -4.91 -8.87
CA LEU A 70 5.38 -5.03 -9.66
C LEU A 70 5.49 -6.18 -10.68
N LYS A 71 6.60 -6.24 -11.42
CA LYS A 71 6.84 -7.27 -12.44
C LYS A 71 6.84 -8.68 -11.88
N ASN A 72 7.43 -8.89 -10.70
CA ASN A 72 7.50 -10.21 -10.05
C ASN A 72 6.29 -10.50 -9.15
N LYS A 73 5.29 -9.62 -9.11
CA LYS A 73 4.07 -9.72 -8.29
C LYS A 73 4.31 -9.77 -6.77
N SER A 74 5.47 -9.29 -6.30
CA SER A 74 5.68 -9.07 -4.86
C SER A 74 5.06 -7.76 -4.39
N LEU A 75 4.80 -6.79 -5.28
CA LEU A 75 4.00 -5.61 -5.02
C LEU A 75 2.74 -5.63 -5.90
N THR A 76 1.58 -5.40 -5.28
CA THR A 76 0.30 -5.22 -5.96
C THR A 76 -0.26 -3.85 -5.63
N ILE A 77 -0.75 -3.12 -6.64
CA ILE A 77 -1.47 -1.85 -6.48
C ILE A 77 -2.91 -2.08 -6.90
N LEU A 78 -3.86 -1.87 -5.98
CA LEU A 78 -5.28 -2.07 -6.23
C LEU A 78 -6.04 -0.77 -6.03
N LYS A 79 -6.91 -0.46 -6.99
CA LYS A 79 -7.92 0.58 -6.83
C LYS A 79 -9.05 0.06 -5.95
N LEU A 80 -9.41 0.83 -4.93
CA LEU A 80 -10.56 0.56 -4.09
C LEU A 80 -11.84 0.70 -4.93
N PRO A 81 -12.75 -0.29 -4.88
CA PRO A 81 -14.06 -0.15 -5.49
C PRO A 81 -14.88 0.91 -4.74
N LYS A 82 -15.93 1.38 -5.40
CA LYS A 82 -16.93 2.25 -4.76
C LYS A 82 -17.89 1.39 -3.96
N PHE A 83 -17.58 1.22 -2.67
CA PHE A 83 -18.35 0.33 -1.79
C PHE A 83 -19.80 0.80 -1.55
N ASP A 84 -20.05 2.09 -1.71
CA ASP A 84 -21.39 2.70 -1.66
C ASP A 84 -22.29 2.31 -2.84
N GLU A 85 -21.69 1.81 -3.92
CA GLU A 85 -22.39 1.29 -5.10
C GLU A 85 -22.51 -0.26 -5.08
N ASP A 86 -22.06 -0.95 -4.01
CA ASP A 86 -22.14 -2.40 -3.92
C ASP A 86 -23.60 -2.87 -3.71
N PRO A 87 -24.13 -3.79 -4.54
CA PRO A 87 -25.53 -4.23 -4.46
C PRO A 87 -25.87 -4.95 -3.16
N ASP A 88 -24.88 -5.56 -2.49
CA ASP A 88 -25.06 -6.25 -1.21
C ASP A 88 -24.84 -5.30 -0.01
N GLY A 89 -24.59 -4.01 -0.29
CA GLY A 89 -24.33 -2.98 0.70
C GLY A 89 -22.86 -2.86 1.10
N ILE A 90 -22.52 -1.69 1.63
CA ILE A 90 -21.14 -1.26 1.91
C ILE A 90 -20.33 -2.30 2.72
N LEU A 91 -20.91 -2.82 3.81
CA LEU A 91 -20.19 -3.74 4.70
C LEU A 91 -19.84 -5.06 4.01
N LEU A 92 -20.78 -5.64 3.27
CA LEU A 92 -20.54 -6.90 2.54
C LEU A 92 -19.59 -6.69 1.36
N GLY A 93 -19.67 -5.55 0.68
CA GLY A 93 -18.72 -5.17 -0.36
C GLY A 93 -17.29 -5.07 0.15
N ILE A 94 -17.09 -4.42 1.30
CA ILE A 94 -15.77 -4.34 1.97
C ILE A 94 -15.28 -5.72 2.37
N GLU A 95 -16.12 -6.55 2.99
CA GLU A 95 -15.74 -7.89 3.42
C GLU A 95 -15.29 -8.77 2.25
N LYS A 96 -16.08 -8.80 1.16
CA LYS A 96 -15.74 -9.54 -0.07
C LYS A 96 -14.43 -9.07 -0.67
N PHE A 97 -14.22 -7.75 -0.72
CA PHE A 97 -12.98 -7.17 -1.24
C PHE A 97 -11.76 -7.58 -0.40
N ILE A 98 -11.84 -7.46 0.92
CA ILE A 98 -10.76 -7.84 1.84
C ILE A 98 -10.46 -9.33 1.74
N GLN A 99 -11.49 -10.19 1.79
CA GLN A 99 -11.31 -11.64 1.72
C GLN A 99 -10.62 -12.06 0.41
N LYS A 100 -11.09 -11.54 -0.73
CA LYS A 100 -10.47 -11.81 -2.03
C LYS A 100 -9.02 -11.33 -2.05
N THR A 101 -8.78 -10.09 -1.65
CA THR A 101 -7.45 -9.47 -1.68
C THR A 101 -6.44 -10.23 -0.81
N LEU A 102 -6.82 -10.58 0.43
CA LEU A 102 -5.95 -11.31 1.34
C LEU A 102 -5.68 -12.75 0.88
N SER A 103 -6.64 -13.39 0.21
CA SER A 103 -6.47 -14.76 -0.31
C SER A 103 -5.40 -14.88 -1.41
N GLU A 104 -5.15 -13.78 -2.13
CA GLU A 104 -4.18 -13.69 -3.21
C GLU A 104 -2.78 -13.30 -2.72
N LEU A 105 -2.66 -12.81 -1.47
CA LEU A 105 -1.40 -12.35 -0.89
C LEU A 105 -0.63 -13.48 -0.18
N LYS A 106 0.69 -13.47 -0.36
CA LYS A 106 1.59 -14.36 0.38
C LYS A 106 2.10 -13.65 1.64
N PRO A 107 1.83 -14.17 2.85
CA PRO A 107 2.43 -13.63 4.06
C PRO A 107 3.94 -13.92 4.08
N PRO A 108 4.77 -13.06 4.72
CA PRO A 108 4.41 -11.78 5.35
C PRO A 108 4.07 -10.69 4.32
N TYR A 109 3.16 -9.77 4.69
CA TYR A 109 2.79 -8.63 3.84
C TYR A 109 2.79 -7.29 4.58
N ARG A 110 3.04 -6.22 3.83
CA ARG A 110 2.82 -4.82 4.22
C ARG A 110 1.70 -4.23 3.39
N ILE A 111 0.72 -3.64 4.06
CA ILE A 111 -0.44 -3.03 3.41
C ILE A 111 -0.42 -1.53 3.70
N VAL A 112 -0.53 -0.74 2.64
CA VAL A 112 -0.83 0.68 2.71
C VAL A 112 -2.23 0.87 2.17
N GLY A 113 -3.07 1.60 2.89
CA GLY A 113 -4.39 2.01 2.45
C GLY A 113 -4.79 3.28 3.15
N ARG A 114 -5.76 3.98 2.56
CA ARG A 114 -6.39 5.15 3.15
C ARG A 114 -7.76 4.73 3.67
N ILE A 115 -8.09 5.19 4.87
CA ILE A 115 -9.42 5.05 5.48
C ILE A 115 -10.24 6.26 5.09
#